data_AF-A0A812XJI0-F1
#
_entry.id   AF-A0A812XJI0-F1
#
_cell.length_a   1.000
_cell.length_b   1.000
_cell.length_c   1.000
_cell.angle_alpha   90.00
_cell.angle_beta   90.00
_cell.angle_gamma   90.00
#
_symmetry.space_group_name_H-M   'P 1'
#
loop_
_entity.id
_entity.type
_entity.pdbx_description
1 polymer ?
#
loop_
_entity_poly.entity_id
_entity_poly.type
_entity_poly.pdbx_seq_one_letter_code
_entity_poly.pdbx_strand_id
1 'polypeptide(L)'
;GGLFADGGYQQEAGSSVFFEHCSAKGDGGGASVENSFTQGPNTSAIFRSCLGGEDGGGLHAKGGYQQETGSSVLFENCSAEAHQSTLAWEDNMSFAVSGCPPNGTSGP
;
A
#
# COMPACT_ATOMS: atom_id res chain seq x y z
N GLY A 1 0.38 -11.02 -8.49
CA GLY A 1 0.40 -10.83 -7.04
C GLY A 1 -0.73 -11.58 -6.39
N GLY A 2 -1.04 -11.26 -5.13
CA GLY A 2 -2.16 -11.82 -4.37
C GLY A 2 -3.53 -11.20 -4.70
N LEU A 3 -3.57 -9.97 -5.20
CA LEU A 3 -4.77 -9.33 -5.74
C LEU A 3 -4.44 -8.63 -7.07
N PHE A 4 -5.31 -8.82 -8.06
CA PHE A 4 -5.30 -8.07 -9.31
C PHE A 4 -6.70 -7.50 -9.54
N ALA A 5 -6.80 -6.19 -9.70
CA ALA A 5 -8.04 -5.52 -10.06
C ALA A 5 -7.81 -4.60 -11.26
N ASP A 6 -8.46 -4.92 -12.38
CA ASP A 6 -8.52 -4.07 -13.57
C ASP A 6 -9.29 -2.76 -13.31
N GLY A 7 -10.08 -2.72 -12.22
CA GLY A 7 -10.73 -1.53 -11.70
C GLY A 7 -10.00 -0.96 -10.47
N GLY A 8 -10.79 -0.50 -9.50
CA GLY A 8 -10.27 -0.07 -8.20
C GLY A 8 -10.43 -1.15 -7.12
N TYR A 9 -9.63 -1.04 -6.07
CA TYR A 9 -9.84 -1.75 -4.82
C TYR A 9 -10.31 -0.76 -3.76
N GLN A 10 -11.44 -1.07 -3.13
CA GLN A 10 -11.99 -0.27 -2.04
C GLN A 10 -12.08 -1.11 -0.77
N GLN A 11 -11.36 -0.67 0.25
CA GLN A 11 -11.41 -1.27 1.58
C GLN A 11 -12.53 -0.61 2.41
N GLU A 12 -13.51 -1.39 2.84
CA GLU A 12 -14.61 -0.91 3.67
C GLU A 12 -14.10 -0.47 5.07
N ALA A 13 -14.73 0.53 5.68
CA ALA A 13 -14.33 1.09 6.97
C ALA A 13 -14.17 0.00 8.05
N GLY A 14 -13.10 0.10 8.84
CA GLY A 14 -12.81 -0.87 9.92
C GLY A 14 -12.35 -2.25 9.45
N SER A 15 -12.17 -2.48 8.15
CA SER A 15 -11.70 -3.75 7.62
C SER A 15 -10.17 -3.82 7.51
N SER A 16 -9.66 -5.05 7.39
CA SER A 16 -8.24 -5.35 7.32
C SER A 16 -7.93 -6.28 6.15
N VAL A 17 -6.82 -6.02 5.46
CA VAL A 17 -6.31 -6.88 4.40
C VAL A 17 -4.85 -7.22 4.67
N PHE A 18 -4.48 -8.47 4.44
CA PHE A 18 -3.12 -8.96 4.65
C PHE A 18 -2.66 -9.77 3.43
N PHE A 19 -1.58 -9.30 2.81
CA PHE A 19 -0.88 -9.97 1.74
C PHE A 19 0.47 -10.44 2.27
N GLU A 20 0.68 -11.75 2.29
CA GLU A 20 1.91 -12.35 2.80
C GLU A 20 2.49 -13.32 1.76
N HIS A 21 3.81 -13.26 1.54
CA HIS A 21 4.53 -14.15 0.63
C HIS A 21 3.95 -14.20 -0.81
N CYS A 22 3.35 -13.10 -1.25
CA CYS A 22 2.78 -12.97 -2.58
C CYS A 22 3.86 -12.56 -3.60
N SER A 23 3.79 -13.10 -4.81
CA SER A 23 4.68 -12.69 -5.89
C SER A 23 3.96 -12.43 -7.22
N ALA A 24 4.54 -11.55 -8.02
CA ALA A 24 4.09 -11.22 -9.36
C ALA A 24 5.28 -11.19 -10.32
N LYS A 25 5.08 -11.62 -11.58
CA LYS A 25 6.09 -11.43 -12.63
C LYS A 25 6.11 -10.00 -13.19
N GLY A 26 4.99 -9.29 -13.11
CA GLY A 26 4.88 -7.87 -13.40
C GLY A 26 4.77 -7.08 -12.11
N ASP A 27 3.87 -6.10 -12.09
CA ASP A 27 3.73 -5.20 -10.95
C ASP A 27 2.93 -5.78 -9.78
N GLY A 28 3.11 -5.17 -8.61
CA GLY A 28 2.22 -5.40 -7.48
C GLY A 28 2.32 -6.80 -6.91
N GLY A 29 3.47 -7.13 -6.32
CA GLY A 29 3.73 -8.47 -5.77
C GLY A 29 2.65 -8.93 -4.79
N GLY A 30 2.17 -8.03 -3.92
CA GLY A 30 0.99 -8.23 -3.08
C GLY A 30 -0.32 -7.88 -3.80
N ALA A 31 -0.46 -6.64 -4.27
CA ALA A 31 -1.64 -6.19 -5.00
C ALA A 31 -1.25 -5.30 -6.20
N SER A 32 -1.95 -5.47 -7.31
CA SER A 32 -1.89 -4.57 -8.47
C SER A 32 -3.30 -4.09 -8.81
N VAL A 33 -3.47 -2.76 -8.88
CA VAL A 33 -4.73 -2.12 -9.25
C VAL A 33 -4.50 -1.07 -10.34
N GLU A 34 -5.30 -1.12 -11.40
CA GLU A 34 -5.17 -0.21 -12.54
C GLU A 34 -5.81 1.16 -12.26
N ASN A 35 -6.88 1.20 -11.46
CA ASN A 35 -7.50 2.45 -11.04
C ASN A 35 -6.96 2.84 -9.65
N SER A 36 -7.81 3.00 -8.62
CA SER A 36 -7.36 3.42 -7.29
C SER A 36 -7.30 2.28 -6.28
N PHE A 37 -6.32 2.34 -5.37
CA PHE A 37 -6.35 1.62 -4.10
C PHE A 37 -6.84 2.58 -3.01
N THR A 38 -8.05 2.37 -2.52
CA THR A 38 -8.70 3.28 -1.56
C THR A 38 -8.94 2.57 -0.24
N GLN A 39 -8.38 3.15 0.83
CA GLN A 39 -8.60 2.73 2.21
C GLN A 39 -9.66 3.61 2.87
N GLY A 40 -10.80 3.02 3.25
CA GLY A 40 -11.79 3.69 4.09
C GLY A 40 -11.29 3.96 5.52
N PRO A 41 -12.05 4.67 6.36
CA PRO A 41 -11.63 5.04 7.71
C PRO A 41 -11.30 3.83 8.60
N ASN A 42 -10.29 3.98 9.47
CA ASN A 42 -9.90 2.96 10.45
C ASN A 42 -9.58 1.58 9.86
N THR A 43 -9.07 1.53 8.63
CA THR A 43 -8.69 0.28 7.97
C THR A 43 -7.21 -0.06 8.15
N SER A 44 -6.83 -1.31 7.91
CA SER A 44 -5.42 -1.70 7.87
C SER A 44 -5.09 -2.53 6.63
N ALA A 45 -3.97 -2.22 5.99
CA ALA A 45 -3.42 -2.99 4.88
C ALA A 45 -1.99 -3.37 5.20
N ILE A 46 -1.70 -4.67 5.20
CA ILE A 46 -0.35 -5.16 5.50
C ILE A 46 0.14 -5.96 4.30
N PHE A 47 1.32 -5.61 3.81
CA PHE A 47 2.06 -6.31 2.77
C PHE A 47 3.36 -6.80 3.37
N ARG A 48 3.56 -8.12 3.41
CA ARG A 48 4.71 -8.76 4.03
C ARG A 48 5.37 -9.74 3.08
N SER A 49 6.68 -9.60 2.90
CA SER A 49 7.47 -10.52 2.07
C SER A 49 6.91 -10.68 0.65
N CYS A 50 6.44 -9.58 0.06
CA CYS A 50 5.88 -9.57 -1.29
C CYS A 50 6.95 -9.20 -2.34
N LEU A 51 6.89 -9.83 -3.51
CA LEU A 51 7.86 -9.63 -4.60
C LEU A 51 7.18 -9.25 -5.91
N GLY A 52 7.48 -8.09 -6.46
CA GLY A 52 7.08 -7.67 -7.81
C GLY A 52 8.22 -7.89 -8.80
N GLY A 53 7.92 -8.23 -10.06
CA GLY A 53 8.94 -8.36 -11.11
C GLY A 53 9.33 -7.03 -11.73
N GLU A 54 8.39 -6.09 -11.81
CA GLU A 54 8.61 -4.76 -12.39
C GLU A 54 8.54 -3.68 -11.30
N ASP A 55 7.35 -3.20 -10.97
CA ASP A 55 7.14 -2.14 -9.96
C ASP A 55 6.29 -2.56 -8.77
N GLY A 56 6.49 -1.90 -7.63
CA GLY A 56 5.61 -2.00 -6.47
C GLY A 56 5.59 -3.40 -5.84
N GLY A 57 6.69 -3.79 -5.19
CA GLY A 57 6.87 -5.13 -4.62
C GLY A 57 5.73 -5.61 -3.72
N GLY A 58 5.12 -4.71 -2.95
CA GLY A 58 3.91 -4.94 -2.19
C GLY A 58 2.66 -4.47 -2.93
N LEU A 59 2.62 -3.21 -3.35
CA LEU A 59 1.46 -2.61 -4.01
C LEU A 59 1.88 -1.81 -5.25
N HIS A 60 1.17 -2.05 -6.36
CA HIS A 60 1.17 -1.18 -7.52
C HIS A 60 -0.24 -0.60 -7.72
N ALA A 61 -0.37 0.72 -7.69
CA ALA A 61 -1.65 1.41 -7.80
C ALA A 61 -1.56 2.54 -8.82
N LYS A 62 -1.89 2.22 -10.07
CA LYS A 62 -1.65 3.10 -11.21
C LYS A 62 -2.44 4.41 -11.11
N GLY A 63 -3.77 4.33 -11.02
CA GLY A 63 -4.66 5.48 -10.80
C GLY A 63 -4.60 6.08 -9.39
N GLY A 64 -3.65 5.65 -8.56
CA GLY A 64 -3.29 6.30 -7.30
C GLY A 64 -3.70 5.55 -6.04
N TYR A 65 -3.22 6.09 -4.92
CA TYR A 65 -3.41 5.53 -3.59
C TYR A 65 -4.03 6.57 -2.66
N GLN A 66 -5.11 6.18 -1.98
CA GLN A 66 -5.87 7.06 -1.08
C GLN A 66 -6.05 6.41 0.29
N GLN A 67 -5.69 7.17 1.32
CA GLN A 67 -5.77 6.73 2.71
C GLN A 67 -6.62 7.66 3.55
N GLU A 68 -7.77 7.19 4.02
CA GLU A 68 -8.65 7.97 4.91
C GLU A 68 -8.17 7.98 6.38
N THR A 69 -8.76 8.85 7.20
CA THR A 69 -8.34 9.04 8.59
C THR A 69 -8.41 7.75 9.42
N GLY A 70 -7.35 7.52 10.21
CA GLY A 70 -7.24 6.35 11.09
C GLY A 70 -6.90 5.06 10.37
N SER A 71 -6.79 5.08 9.03
CA SER A 71 -6.31 3.92 8.29
C SER A 71 -4.78 3.84 8.27
N SER A 72 -4.26 2.64 8.04
CA SER A 72 -2.84 2.36 8.08
C SER A 72 -2.43 1.41 6.96
N VAL A 73 -1.19 1.56 6.50
CA VAL A 73 -0.55 0.63 5.59
C VAL A 73 0.84 0.29 6.10
N LEU A 74 1.21 -0.99 6.03
CA LEU A 74 2.53 -1.48 6.38
C LEU A 74 3.11 -2.29 5.22
N PHE A 75 4.32 -1.93 4.80
CA PHE A 75 5.14 -2.72 3.87
C PHE A 75 6.35 -3.26 4.63
N GLU A 76 6.43 -4.57 4.79
CA GLU A 76 7.52 -5.25 5.46
C GLU A 76 8.19 -6.23 4.51
N ASN A 77 9.51 -6.11 4.32
CA ASN A 77 10.29 -7.03 3.47
C ASN A 77 9.71 -7.19 2.05
N CYS A 78 9.12 -6.15 1.48
CA CYS A 78 8.64 -6.16 0.11
C CYS A 78 9.73 -5.63 -0.83
N SER A 79 9.79 -6.12 -2.06
CA SER A 79 10.74 -5.63 -3.06
C SER A 79 10.24 -5.84 -4.49
N ALA A 80 10.72 -5.01 -5.41
CA ALA A 80 10.51 -5.20 -6.85
C ALA A 80 11.85 -5.51 -7.53
N GLU A 81 11.88 -6.41 -8.51
CA GLU A 81 13.13 -6.81 -9.17
C GLU A 81 13.72 -5.69 -10.04
N ALA A 82 12.89 -4.97 -10.81
CA ALA A 82 13.37 -3.90 -11.68
C ALA A 82 13.73 -2.62 -10.90
N HIS A 83 12.84 -2.16 -10.00
CA HIS A 83 12.98 -0.84 -9.37
C HIS A 83 13.16 -0.86 -7.84
N GLN A 84 13.29 -2.04 -7.21
CA GLN A 84 13.48 -2.19 -5.75
C GLN A 84 12.48 -1.40 -4.88
N SER A 85 11.32 -1.07 -5.44
CA SER A 85 10.27 -0.31 -4.77
C SER A 85 9.30 -1.26 -4.05
N THR A 86 8.81 -0.88 -2.87
CA THR A 86 7.77 -1.64 -2.15
C THR A 86 6.36 -1.21 -2.54
N LEU A 87 6.23 0.05 -2.95
CA LEU A 87 5.01 0.71 -3.39
C LEU A 87 5.33 1.52 -4.64
N ALA A 88 4.48 1.43 -5.65
CA ALA A 88 4.57 2.22 -6.87
C ALA A 88 3.19 2.70 -7.32
N TRP A 89 3.14 3.88 -7.92
CA TRP A 89 1.93 4.52 -8.40
C TRP A 89 2.26 5.50 -9.52
N GLU A 90 1.31 5.75 -10.43
CA GLU A 90 1.49 6.71 -11.52
C GLU A 90 0.83 8.06 -11.22
N ASP A 91 -0.36 8.04 -10.59
CA ASP A 91 -1.19 9.23 -10.38
C ASP A 91 -1.22 9.72 -8.91
N ASN A 92 -2.30 10.34 -8.47
CA ASN A 92 -2.36 11.11 -7.24
C ASN A 92 -2.13 10.24 -5.98
N MET A 93 -1.26 10.71 -5.08
CA MET A 93 -1.01 10.05 -3.79
C MET A 93 -1.50 10.95 -2.66
N SER A 94 -2.44 10.43 -1.86
CA SER A 94 -2.84 11.04 -0.59
C SER A 94 -2.59 10.07 0.55
N PHE A 95 -1.53 10.35 1.32
CA PHE A 95 -1.29 9.68 2.59
C PHE A 95 -1.70 10.62 3.73
N ALA A 96 -2.51 10.13 4.66
CA ALA A 96 -2.76 10.82 5.91
C ALA A 96 -1.71 10.35 6.93
N VAL A 97 -0.66 11.14 7.18
CA VAL A 97 0.26 10.85 8.30
C VAL A 97 -0.46 11.13 9.61
N SER A 98 -1.19 10.16 10.14
CA SER A 98 -1.65 10.21 11.52
C SER A 98 -0.55 9.68 12.43
N GLY A 99 0.27 10.58 12.99
CA GLY A 99 1.17 10.20 14.10
C GLY A 99 2.62 10.68 14.07
N CYS A 100 2.97 11.79 13.41
CA CYS A 100 4.13 12.55 13.87
C CYS A 100 3.68 13.45 15.03
N PRO A 101 3.92 13.10 16.32
CA PRO A 101 3.92 14.13 17.34
C PRO A 101 4.96 15.18 16.93
N PRO A 102 4.66 16.50 17.00
CA PRO A 102 5.68 17.52 16.84
C PRO A 102 6.71 17.29 17.95
N ASN A 103 7.90 16.84 17.55
CA ASN A 103 8.98 16.60 18.49
C ASN A 103 9.38 17.96 19.09
N GLY A 104 9.14 18.17 20.39
CA GLY A 104 9.75 19.27 21.13
C GLY A 104 8.87 19.98 22.15
N THR A 105 8.60 19.36 23.29
CA THR A 105 8.76 20.04 24.58
C THR A 105 9.25 19.03 25.62
N SER A 106 10.51 19.16 26.00
CA SER A 106 11.06 18.64 27.25
C SER A 106 10.45 19.40 28.44
N GLY A 107 10.00 18.69 29.47
CA GLY A 107 9.82 19.21 30.83
C GLY A 107 8.75 18.45 31.62
N PRO A 108 8.80 18.45 32.96
CA PRO A 108 9.78 19.11 33.85
C PRO A 108 10.94 18.19 34.30
#